data_AF-A0A6W0LWR3-F1
#
_entry.id   AF-A0A6W0LWR3-F1
#
_cell.length_a   1.000
_cell.length_b   1.000
_cell.length_c   1.000
_cell.angle_alpha   90.00
_cell.angle_beta   90.00
_cell.angle_gamma   90.00
#
_symmetry.space_group_name_H-M   'P 1'
#
loop_
_entity.id
_entity.type
_entity.pdbx_description
1 polymer ?
#
loop_
_entity_poly.entity_id
_entity_poly.type
_entity_poly.pdbx_seq_one_letter_code
_entity_poly.pdbx_strand_id
1 'polypeptide(L)' 'MLKQCGYCRKSIDEGKEVKNTLLYLNGSQLARKEKEYCSRQCAEYDQMAHES' A
#
# COMPACT_ATOMS: atom_id res chain seq x y z
N MET A 1 13.05 3.10 -13.59
CA MET A 1 11.75 2.42 -13.38
C MET A 1 10.92 3.32 -12.48
N LEU A 2 9.78 3.84 -12.94
CA LEU A 2 8.90 4.64 -12.09
C LEU A 2 8.17 3.70 -11.14
N LYS A 3 8.46 3.78 -9.84
CA LYS A 3 7.67 3.05 -8.82
C LYS A 3 6.25 3.60 -8.82
N GLN A 4 5.26 2.73 -8.66
CA GLN A 4 3.84 3.13 -8.64
C GLN A 4 3.25 2.91 -7.27
N CYS A 5 2.41 3.85 -6.83
CA CYS A 5 1.71 3.77 -5.56
C CYS A 5 0.75 2.58 -5.54
N GLY A 6 0.85 1.75 -4.50
CA GLY A 6 0.01 0.56 -4.30
C GLY A 6 -1.49 0.84 -4.18
N TYR A 7 -1.89 2.09 -3.93
CA TYR A 7 -3.28 2.53 -3.82
C TYR A 7 -3.73 3.34 -5.06
N CYS A 8 -3.22 4.56 -5.22
CA CYS A 8 -3.69 5.48 -6.26
C CYS A 8 -3.05 5.27 -7.64
N ARG A 9 -2.13 4.29 -7.77
CA ARG A 9 -1.36 3.96 -8.99
C ARG A 9 -0.56 5.12 -9.62
N LYS A 10 -0.44 6.25 -8.91
CA LYS A 10 0.41 7.38 -9.33
C LYS A 10 1.88 7.00 -9.23
N SER A 11 2.71 7.64 -10.05
CA SER A 11 4.16 7.59 -9.92
C SER A 11 4.59 8.03 -8.54
N ILE A 12 5.49 7.28 -7.91
CA ILE A 12 6.16 7.66 -6.67
C ILE A 12 7.45 8.38 -7.06
N ASP A 13 7.64 9.57 -6.51
CA ASP A 13 8.91 10.29 -6.61
C ASP A 13 10.03 9.50 -5.94
N GLU A 14 11.17 9.40 -6.61
CA GLU A 14 12.33 8.68 -6.09
C GLU A 14 12.78 9.30 -4.76
N GLY A 15 12.84 8.49 -3.70
CA GLY A 15 13.16 8.93 -2.34
C GLY A 15 11.97 9.38 -1.48
N LYS A 16 10.76 9.52 -2.05
CA LYS A 16 9.52 9.78 -1.29
C LYS A 16 8.63 8.54 -1.12
N GLU A 17 9.17 7.36 -1.40
CA GLU A 17 8.48 6.10 -1.22
C GLU A 17 8.16 5.86 0.26
N VAL A 18 6.88 5.67 0.54
CA VAL A 18 6.41 5.24 1.85
C VAL A 18 6.19 3.74 1.79
N LYS A 19 7.08 2.97 2.42
CA LYS A 19 6.89 1.53 2.60
C LYS A 19 5.93 1.31 3.75
N ASN A 20 4.88 0.53 3.51
CA ASN A 20 3.97 0.10 4.55
C ASN A 20 3.59 -1.38 4.38
N THR A 21 3.26 -2.02 5.50
CA THR A 21 2.76 -3.40 5.50
C THR A 21 1.24 -3.37 5.42
N LEU A 22 0.70 -3.85 4.31
CA LEU A 22 -0.73 -4.06 4.13
C LEU A 22 -1.12 -5.40 4.77
N LEU A 23 -2.07 -5.39 5.70
CA LEU A 23 -2.71 -6.59 6.20
C LEU A 23 -3.99 -6.82 5.41
N TYR A 24 -4.17 -8.04 4.91
CA TYR A 24 -5.33 -8.41 4.11
C TYR A 24 -5.77 -9.84 4.43
N LEU A 25 -7.04 -10.14 4.21
CA LEU A 25 -7.57 -11.49 4.33
C LEU A 25 -7.30 -12.27 3.04
N ASN A 26 -6.56 -13.37 3.16
CA ASN A 26 -6.41 -14.37 2.11
C ASN A 26 -7.29 -15.57 2.48
N GLY A 27 -8.56 -15.50 2.06
CA GLY A 27 -9.60 -16.43 2.54
C GLY A 27 -9.86 -16.23 4.03
N SER A 28 -9.64 -17.27 4.83
CA SER A 28 -9.79 -17.22 6.30
C SER A 28 -8.51 -16.82 7.05
N GLN A 29 -7.39 -16.63 6.34
CA GLN A 29 -6.09 -16.35 6.95
C GLN A 29 -5.71 -14.88 6.80
N LEU A 30 -5.20 -14.30 7.89
CA LEU A 30 -4.61 -12.97 7.86
C LEU A 30 -3.23 -13.04 7.20
N ALA A 31 -3.08 -12.38 6.05
CA ALA A 31 -1.83 -12.27 5.32
C ALA A 31 -1.28 -10.84 5.41
N ARG A 32 0.03 -10.72 5.22
CA ARG A 32 0.75 -9.43 5.23
C ARG A 32 1.53 -9.28 3.93
N LYS A 33 1.50 -8.08 3.34
CA LYS A 33 2.24 -7.77 2.11
C LYS A 33 2.86 -6.39 2.22
N GLU A 34 4.16 -6.30 1.96
CA GLU A 34 4.82 -5.01 1.85
C GLU A 34 4.46 -4.34 0.52
N LYS A 35 4.09 -3.06 0.60
CA LYS A 35 3.74 -2.22 -0.53
C LYS A 35 4.38 -0.85 -0.38
N GLU A 36 4.60 -0.21 -1.52
CA GLU A 36 5.15 1.14 -1.63
C GLU A 36 4.05 2.11 -2.02
N TYR A 37 4.01 3.26 -1.36
CA TYR A 37 2.99 4.28 -1.53
C TYR A 37 3.63 5.66 -1.75
N CYS A 38 2.88 6.55 -2.40
CA CYS A 38 3.30 7.94 -2.56
C CYS A 38 3.14 8.78 -1.28
N SER A 39 2.35 8.30 -0.31
CA SER A 39 2.11 8.98 0.97
C SER A 39 1.61 7.99 2.03
N ARG A 40 1.75 8.35 3.31
CA ARG A 40 1.17 7.58 4.44
C ARG A 40 -0.34 7.47 4.33
N GLN A 41 -1.00 8.56 3.94
CA GLN A 41 -2.44 8.59 3.75
C GLN A 41 -2.93 7.56 2.72
N CYS A 42 -2.20 7.37 1.61
CA CYS A 42 -2.51 6.30 0.66
C CYS A 42 -2.34 4.89 1.24
N ALA A 43 -1.36 4.71 2.14
CA ALA A 43 -1.17 3.44 2.81
C ALA A 43 -2.29 3.14 3.81
N GLU A 44 -2.75 4.15 4.55
CA GLU A 44 -3.90 4.04 5.46
C GLU A 44 -5.22 3.78 4.70
N TYR A 45 -5.45 4.46 3.58
CA TYR A 45 -6.62 4.18 2.75
C TYR A 45 -6.61 2.78 2.13
N ASP A 46 -5.45 2.27 1.72
CA ASP A 46 -5.33 0.89 1.21
C ASP A 46 -5.64 -0.14 2.32
N GLN A 47 -5.19 0.12 3.55
CA GLN A 47 -5.49 -0.71 4.71
C GLN A 47 -7.00 -0.74 5.01
N MET A 48 -7.64 0.44 5.09
CA MET A 48 -9.08 0.55 5.32
C MET A 48 -9.91 -0.12 4.21
N ALA A 49 -9.47 -0.04 2.95
CA ALA A 49 -10.14 -0.68 1.83
C ALA A 49 -10.09 -2.21 1.88
N HIS A 50 -9.11 -2.79 2.58
CA HIS A 50 -8.97 -4.23 2.78
C HIS A 50 -9.56 -4.73 4.10
N GLU A 51 -9.92 -3.83 5.01
CA GLU A 51 -10.57 -4.12 6.29
C GLU A 51 -12.10 -3.94 6.26
N SER A 52 -12.65 -3.30 5.22
CA SER A 52 -14.08 -2.99 5.06
C SER A 52 -14.89 -4.11 4.40
#